data_AF-A0A511R3W0-F1
#
_entry.id   AF-A0A511R3W0-F1
#
_cell.length_a   1.000
_cell.length_b   1.000
_cell.length_c   1.000
_cell.angle_alpha   90.00
_cell.angle_beta   90.00
_cell.angle_gamma   90.00
#
_symmetry.space_group_name_H-M   'P 1'
#
loop_
_entity.id
_entity.type
_entity.pdbx_description
1 polymer ?
#
loop_
_entity_poly.entity_id
_entity_poly.type
_entity_poly.pdbx_seq_one_letter_code
_entity_poly.pdbx_strand_id
1 'polypeptide(L)'
;MNPTQSLPYLPLSKSLFPARSLTRDVLLVLGGSLIMALAAQVAIPTQPVPITLQTLGVLLVGAALGSRLGFWAMLAYLVQGLVLPVFAGGTTWFDPGKLFTAGYLISYPVAAFVVGWLVERYGTDRSPLKTFAAMLLGSLIIYAIGVTWLGFALGSVGRFSGLSALLYAGMTKFLLGDLVKAAIAATLLPMAWRLVRR
;
A
#
# COMPACT_ATOMS: atom_id res chain seq x y z
N MET A 1 18.61 -22.34 -22.85
CA MET A 1 17.75 -21.82 -21.75
C MET A 1 18.54 -20.69 -21.08
N ASN A 2 18.02 -19.46 -21.07
CA ASN A 2 18.76 -18.28 -20.61
C ASN A 2 18.58 -18.09 -19.08
N PRO A 3 19.63 -17.90 -18.26
CA PRO A 3 19.52 -17.97 -16.78
C PRO A 3 18.86 -16.76 -16.11
N THR A 4 18.50 -15.71 -16.86
CA THR A 4 17.91 -14.48 -16.32
C THR A 4 16.39 -14.51 -16.52
N GLN A 5 15.65 -14.99 -15.52
CA GLN A 5 14.18 -15.12 -15.56
C GLN A 5 13.49 -13.88 -16.16
N SER A 6 12.86 -14.06 -17.32
CA SER A 6 11.79 -13.19 -17.78
C SER A 6 10.61 -13.37 -16.83
N LEU A 7 10.15 -12.28 -16.22
CA LEU A 7 8.95 -12.34 -15.39
C LEU A 7 7.79 -12.87 -16.24
N PRO A 8 6.98 -13.83 -15.74
CA PRO A 8 5.85 -14.37 -16.50
C PRO A 8 4.91 -13.25 -16.98
N TYR A 9 4.74 -12.23 -16.14
CA TYR A 9 3.98 -11.04 -16.44
C TYR A 9 4.79 -9.78 -16.10
N LEU A 10 4.89 -8.86 -17.06
CA LEU A 10 5.48 -7.55 -16.80
C LEU A 10 4.46 -6.67 -16.05
N PRO A 11 4.86 -5.96 -14.98
CA PRO A 11 4.07 -4.90 -14.36
C PRO A 11 4.03 -3.67 -15.27
N LEU A 12 3.04 -2.78 -15.07
CA LEU A 12 2.81 -1.58 -15.89
C LEU A 12 4.07 -0.74 -16.09
N SER A 13 4.85 -0.51 -15.02
CA SER A 13 6.09 0.27 -15.08
C SER A 13 7.11 -0.28 -16.09
N LYS A 14 7.26 -1.61 -16.16
CA LYS A 14 8.21 -2.29 -17.07
C LYS A 14 7.67 -2.36 -18.50
N SER A 15 6.36 -2.29 -18.68
CA SER A 15 5.75 -2.20 -20.01
C SER A 15 5.84 -0.79 -20.61
N LEU A 16 5.63 0.26 -19.80
CA LEU A 16 5.70 1.66 -20.25
C LEU A 16 7.14 2.16 -20.41
N PHE A 17 8.04 1.72 -19.54
CA PHE A 17 9.44 2.14 -19.53
C PHE A 17 10.34 0.89 -19.60
N PRO A 18 10.56 0.31 -20.79
CA PRO A 18 11.27 -0.97 -20.92
C PRO A 18 12.79 -0.86 -20.71
N ALA A 19 13.40 0.30 -21.01
CA ALA A 19 14.81 0.54 -20.83
C ALA A 19 15.17 0.57 -19.33
N ARG A 20 15.95 -0.41 -18.86
CA ARG A 20 16.38 -0.46 -17.46
C ARG A 20 17.54 0.52 -17.23
N SER A 21 17.38 1.46 -16.32
CA SER A 21 18.44 2.33 -15.84
C SER A 21 18.20 2.69 -14.37
N LEU A 22 19.28 3.01 -13.64
CA LEU A 22 19.17 3.43 -12.25
C LEU A 22 18.30 4.69 -12.12
N THR A 23 18.48 5.67 -13.02
CA THR A 23 17.71 6.91 -13.04
C THR A 23 16.21 6.64 -13.15
N ARG A 24 15.79 5.73 -14.05
CA ARG A 24 14.40 5.33 -14.18
C ARG A 24 13.86 4.74 -12.88
N ASP A 25 14.59 3.80 -12.30
CA ASP A 25 14.13 3.09 -11.09
C ASP A 25 13.99 4.06 -9.90
N VAL A 26 14.94 5.00 -9.75
CA VAL A 26 14.85 6.07 -8.75
C VAL A 26 13.63 6.96 -8.99
N LEU A 27 13.39 7.41 -10.22
CA LEU A 27 12.22 8.24 -10.55
C LEU A 27 10.90 7.52 -10.28
N LEU A 28 10.81 6.22 -10.58
CA LEU A 28 9.63 5.41 -10.31
C LEU A 28 9.40 5.22 -8.80
N VAL A 29 10.45 5.00 -8.03
CA VAL A 29 10.38 4.91 -6.56
C VAL A 29 9.91 6.23 -5.95
N LEU A 30 10.49 7.36 -6.38
CA LEU A 30 10.10 8.69 -5.92
C LEU A 30 8.66 9.01 -6.33
N GLY A 31 8.28 8.74 -7.58
CA GLY A 31 6.90 8.92 -8.06
C GLY A 31 5.90 8.07 -7.29
N GLY A 32 6.22 6.79 -7.04
CA GLY A 32 5.39 5.92 -6.21
C GLY A 32 5.24 6.42 -4.76
N SER A 33 6.34 6.91 -4.16
CA SER A 33 6.31 7.51 -2.83
C SER A 33 5.48 8.80 -2.77
N LEU A 34 5.51 9.62 -3.83
CA LEU A 34 4.72 10.83 -3.94
C LEU A 34 3.23 10.50 -4.07
N ILE A 35 2.85 9.54 -4.92
CA ILE A 35 1.46 9.06 -5.03
C ILE A 35 0.96 8.58 -3.67
N MET A 36 1.80 7.84 -2.94
CA MET A 36 1.49 7.38 -1.59
C MET A 36 1.27 8.54 -0.62
N ALA A 37 2.15 9.54 -0.62
CA ALA A 37 2.02 10.73 0.22
C ALA A 37 0.75 11.52 -0.07
N LEU A 38 0.40 11.70 -1.35
CA LEU A 38 -0.84 12.37 -1.77
C LEU A 38 -2.09 11.58 -1.33
N ALA A 39 -2.08 10.26 -1.52
CA ALA A 39 -3.16 9.39 -1.05
C ALA A 39 -3.33 9.45 0.47
N ALA A 40 -2.24 9.65 1.22
CA ALA A 40 -2.29 9.79 2.67
C ALA A 40 -3.02 11.05 3.13
N GLN A 41 -3.01 12.12 2.35
CA GLN A 41 -3.67 13.38 2.72
C GLN A 41 -5.19 13.33 2.56
N VAL A 42 -5.72 12.41 1.75
CA VAL A 42 -7.16 12.18 1.67
C VAL A 42 -7.58 11.34 2.87
N ALA A 43 -7.93 12.03 3.95
CA ALA A 43 -8.21 11.46 5.26
C ALA A 43 -9.48 12.02 5.88
N ILE A 44 -10.28 11.15 6.49
CA ILE A 44 -11.34 11.51 7.42
C ILE A 44 -10.77 11.32 8.83
N PRO A 45 -10.66 12.40 9.63
CA PRO A 45 -10.04 12.35 10.95
C PRO A 45 -10.93 11.54 11.89
N THR A 46 -10.51 10.32 12.19
CA THR A 46 -11.14 9.47 13.21
C THR A 46 -10.05 8.95 14.15
N GLN A 47 -10.43 8.64 15.39
CA GLN A 47 -9.50 8.15 16.41
C GLN A 47 -9.72 6.64 16.64
N PRO A 48 -8.70 5.91 17.13
CA PRO A 48 -7.29 6.29 17.20
C PRO A 48 -6.57 6.24 15.83
N VAL A 49 -7.20 5.63 14.83
CA VAL A 49 -6.66 5.46 13.47
C VAL A 49 -7.60 6.18 12.48
N PRO A 50 -7.09 7.11 11.65
CA PRO A 50 -7.89 7.84 10.66
C PRO A 50 -8.31 6.93 9.50
N ILE A 51 -9.42 7.26 8.83
CA ILE A 51 -9.83 6.58 7.59
C ILE A 51 -9.17 7.33 6.44
N THR A 52 -8.36 6.64 5.62
CA THR A 52 -7.58 7.31 4.56
C THR A 52 -7.63 6.55 3.23
N LEU A 53 -7.11 7.16 2.16
CA LEU A 53 -6.81 6.46 0.90
C LEU A 53 -5.45 5.76 0.89
N GLN A 54 -4.76 5.68 2.03
CA GLN A 54 -3.42 5.06 2.10
C GLN A 54 -3.42 3.60 1.64
N THR A 55 -4.39 2.80 2.09
CA THR A 55 -4.48 1.38 1.67
C THR A 55 -4.63 1.25 0.16
N LEU A 56 -5.39 2.13 -0.49
CA LEU A 56 -5.47 2.17 -1.95
C LEU A 56 -4.11 2.54 -2.57
N GLY A 57 -3.46 3.59 -2.07
CA GLY A 57 -2.16 4.07 -2.57
C GLY A 57 -1.07 3.00 -2.52
N VAL A 58 -0.91 2.34 -1.36
CA VAL A 58 0.09 1.28 -1.16
C VAL A 58 -0.09 0.17 -2.18
N LEU A 59 -1.31 -0.34 -2.31
CA LEU A 59 -1.58 -1.54 -3.10
C LEU A 59 -1.59 -1.24 -4.61
N LEU A 60 -2.08 -0.07 -5.03
CA LEU A 60 -1.98 0.39 -6.42
C LEU A 60 -0.53 0.60 -6.85
N VAL A 61 0.28 1.27 -6.01
CA VAL A 61 1.71 1.48 -6.32
C VAL A 61 2.45 0.14 -6.38
N GLY A 62 2.17 -0.78 -5.46
CA GLY A 62 2.71 -2.14 -5.48
C GLY A 62 2.35 -2.89 -6.78
N ALA A 63 1.08 -2.87 -7.18
CA ALA A 63 0.63 -3.51 -8.41
C ALA A 63 1.24 -2.88 -9.68
N ALA A 64 1.28 -1.54 -9.75
CA ALA A 64 1.75 -0.82 -10.94
C ALA A 64 3.27 -0.90 -11.12
N LEU A 65 4.04 -0.81 -10.03
CA LEU A 65 5.50 -0.80 -10.08
C LEU A 65 6.11 -2.21 -10.05
N GLY A 66 5.38 -3.21 -9.54
CA GLY A 66 5.88 -4.56 -9.28
C GLY A 66 6.53 -4.68 -7.91
N SER A 67 6.91 -5.91 -7.54
CA SER A 67 7.32 -6.27 -6.17
C SER A 67 8.47 -5.39 -5.62
N ARG A 68 9.59 -5.31 -6.36
CA ARG A 68 10.79 -4.60 -5.92
C ARG A 68 10.60 -3.09 -5.86
N LEU A 69 10.11 -2.47 -6.94
CA LEU A 69 9.97 -1.02 -7.00
C LEU A 69 8.84 -0.52 -6.08
N GLY A 70 7.75 -1.28 -5.96
CA GLY A 70 6.69 -1.01 -4.98
C GLY A 70 7.20 -1.04 -3.54
N PHE A 71 8.00 -2.05 -3.18
CA PHE A 71 8.65 -2.12 -1.86
C PHE A 71 9.50 -0.87 -1.59
N TRP A 72 10.39 -0.52 -2.51
CA TRP A 72 11.28 0.64 -2.34
C TRP A 72 10.51 1.96 -2.33
N ALA A 73 9.43 2.10 -3.10
CA ALA A 73 8.55 3.28 -3.05
C ALA A 73 7.92 3.47 -1.67
N MET A 74 7.43 2.38 -1.07
CA MET A 74 6.88 2.45 0.29
C MET A 74 7.97 2.72 1.33
N LEU A 75 9.15 2.14 1.20
CA LEU A 75 10.25 2.43 2.12
C LEU A 75 10.71 3.88 2.00
N ALA A 76 10.80 4.43 0.78
CA ALA A 76 11.11 5.83 0.55
C ALA A 76 10.06 6.75 1.22
N TYR A 77 8.77 6.43 1.10
CA TYR A 77 7.70 7.13 1.80
C TYR A 77 7.87 7.10 3.33
N LEU A 78 8.26 5.96 3.91
CA LEU A 78 8.52 5.87 5.35
C LEU A 78 9.73 6.71 5.77
N VAL A 79 10.82 6.69 4.98
CA VAL A 79 12.02 7.49 5.25
C VAL A 79 11.72 8.99 5.13
N GLN A 80 10.92 9.40 4.14
CA GLN A 80 10.48 10.79 4.01
C GLN A 80 9.73 11.27 5.27
N GLY A 81 8.93 10.42 5.90
CA GLY A 81 8.22 10.73 7.14
C GLY A 81 9.11 11.05 8.35
N LEU A 82 10.44 10.82 8.27
CA LEU A 82 11.39 11.22 9.30
C LEU A 82 11.67 12.73 9.27
N VAL A 83 11.49 13.37 8.12
CA VAL A 83 11.89 14.77 7.89
C VAL A 83 10.78 15.62 7.27
N LEU A 84 9.79 15.00 6.62
CA LEU A 84 8.70 15.68 5.91
C LEU A 84 7.33 15.23 6.44
N PRO A 85 6.32 16.13 6.46
CA PRO A 85 4.96 15.85 6.92
C PRO A 85 4.14 15.06 5.87
N VAL A 86 4.62 13.89 5.45
CA VAL A 86 4.03 13.11 4.35
C VAL A 86 2.93 12.16 4.77
N PHE A 87 2.79 11.88 6.07
CA PHE A 87 1.76 10.98 6.56
C PHE A 87 0.41 11.69 6.67
N ALA A 88 -0.66 10.91 6.89
CA ALA A 88 -2.01 11.43 6.97
C ALA A 88 -2.15 12.62 7.94
N GLY A 89 -2.84 13.66 7.50
CA GLY A 89 -3.01 14.90 8.24
C GLY A 89 -1.74 15.77 8.33
N GLY A 90 -0.81 15.63 7.39
CA GLY A 90 0.45 16.37 7.41
C GLY A 90 1.36 15.99 8.58
N THR A 91 1.42 14.70 8.96
CA THR A 91 2.19 14.23 10.11
C THR A 91 3.51 13.56 9.71
N THR A 92 4.41 13.42 10.68
CA THR A 92 5.75 12.80 10.65
C THR A 92 5.81 11.61 11.62
N TRP A 93 6.96 10.93 11.70
CA TRP A 93 7.18 9.87 12.71
C TRP A 93 7.10 10.34 14.16
N PHE A 94 7.38 11.62 14.41
CA PHE A 94 7.50 12.18 15.75
C PHE A 94 6.20 12.73 16.33
N ASP A 95 5.11 12.72 15.54
CA ASP A 95 3.79 13.14 16.01
C ASP A 95 3.24 12.18 17.08
N PRO A 96 2.66 12.66 18.20
CA PRO A 96 2.20 11.80 19.30
C PRO A 96 1.19 10.72 18.89
N GLY A 97 0.31 11.04 17.93
CA GLY A 97 -0.68 10.09 17.40
C GLY A 97 -0.07 8.98 16.53
N LYS A 98 1.19 9.11 16.11
CA LYS A 98 1.86 8.15 15.23
C LYS A 98 2.00 6.79 15.89
N LEU A 99 2.18 6.75 17.20
CA LEU A 99 2.24 5.52 17.99
C LEU A 99 1.08 4.57 17.67
N PHE A 100 -0.15 5.05 17.47
CA PHE A 100 -1.30 4.19 17.19
C PHE A 100 -1.39 3.72 15.73
N THR A 101 -0.64 4.34 14.82
CA THR A 101 -0.73 4.07 13.37
C THR A 101 0.54 3.47 12.78
N ALA A 102 1.65 3.45 13.54
CA ALA A 102 2.97 3.02 13.08
C ALA A 102 2.95 1.60 12.49
N GLY A 103 2.25 0.66 13.12
CA GLY A 103 2.07 -0.71 12.61
C GLY A 103 1.51 -0.80 11.19
N TYR A 104 0.58 0.08 10.84
CA TYR A 104 0.04 0.14 9.48
C TYR A 104 1.12 0.65 8.54
N LEU A 105 1.83 1.74 8.88
CA LEU A 105 2.88 2.30 8.03
C LEU A 105 4.01 1.30 7.75
N ILE A 106 4.51 0.60 8.77
CA ILE A 106 5.58 -0.39 8.60
C ILE A 106 5.15 -1.61 7.78
N SER A 107 3.84 -1.88 7.69
CA SER A 107 3.31 -2.97 6.86
C SER A 107 3.35 -2.66 5.35
N TYR A 108 3.41 -1.38 4.97
CA TYR A 108 3.23 -0.96 3.58
C TYR A 108 4.26 -1.54 2.61
N PRO A 109 5.57 -1.56 2.90
CA PRO A 109 6.54 -2.19 2.01
C PRO A 109 6.24 -3.67 1.76
N VAL A 110 5.83 -4.41 2.79
CA VAL A 110 5.50 -5.84 2.68
C VAL A 110 4.24 -6.04 1.84
N ALA A 111 3.18 -5.28 2.11
CA ALA A 111 1.94 -5.36 1.35
C ALA A 111 2.13 -5.00 -0.13
N ALA A 112 2.86 -3.91 -0.42
CA ALA A 112 3.19 -3.51 -1.78
C ALA A 112 4.05 -4.57 -2.50
N PHE A 113 5.02 -5.17 -1.80
CA PHE A 113 5.83 -6.26 -2.34
C PHE A 113 4.97 -7.46 -2.73
N VAL A 114 4.09 -7.93 -1.83
CA VAL A 114 3.26 -9.12 -2.07
C VAL A 114 2.28 -8.88 -3.22
N VAL A 115 1.61 -7.73 -3.26
CA VAL A 115 0.69 -7.41 -4.36
C VAL A 115 1.46 -7.28 -5.68
N GLY A 116 2.60 -6.61 -5.69
CA GLY A 116 3.45 -6.52 -6.88
C GLY A 116 3.98 -7.88 -7.33
N TRP A 117 4.29 -8.78 -6.41
CA TRP A 117 4.72 -10.14 -6.70
C TRP A 117 3.58 -10.97 -7.33
N LEU A 118 2.35 -10.84 -6.83
CA LEU A 118 1.17 -11.48 -7.43
C LEU A 118 0.95 -11.00 -8.87
N VAL A 119 1.16 -9.71 -9.13
CA VAL A 119 1.10 -9.15 -10.48
C VAL A 119 2.17 -9.79 -11.37
N GLU A 120 3.42 -9.82 -10.92
CA GLU A 120 4.53 -10.36 -11.72
C GLU A 120 4.41 -11.87 -11.99
N ARG A 121 3.83 -12.62 -11.04
CA ARG A 121 3.70 -14.08 -11.12
C ARG A 121 2.44 -14.55 -11.84
N TYR A 122 1.31 -13.87 -11.62
CA TYR A 122 -0.01 -14.34 -12.05
C TYR A 122 -0.79 -13.34 -12.91
N GLY A 123 -0.25 -12.14 -13.13
CA GLY A 123 -0.89 -11.09 -13.92
C GLY A 123 -2.23 -10.64 -13.34
N THR A 124 -2.32 -10.56 -12.00
CA THR A 124 -3.58 -10.29 -11.30
C THR A 124 -4.22 -8.96 -11.69
N ASP A 125 -3.42 -7.96 -12.04
CA ASP A 125 -3.79 -6.63 -12.54
C ASP A 125 -4.50 -6.61 -13.92
N ARG A 126 -4.58 -7.75 -14.62
CA ARG A 126 -5.26 -7.87 -15.93
C ARG A 126 -6.71 -8.31 -15.82
N SER A 127 -7.14 -8.79 -14.64
CA SER A 127 -8.49 -9.30 -14.40
C SER A 127 -9.10 -8.61 -13.19
N PRO A 128 -10.32 -8.06 -13.28
CA PRO A 128 -10.97 -7.39 -12.15
C PRO A 128 -11.05 -8.27 -10.90
N LEU A 129 -11.47 -9.53 -11.06
CA LEU A 129 -11.60 -10.46 -9.93
C LEU A 129 -10.25 -10.78 -9.27
N LYS A 130 -9.20 -11.04 -10.07
CA LYS A 130 -7.87 -11.31 -9.54
C LYS A 130 -7.24 -10.07 -8.89
N THR A 131 -7.50 -8.89 -9.46
CA THR A 131 -7.05 -7.62 -8.89
C THR A 131 -7.72 -7.42 -7.54
N PHE A 132 -9.04 -7.56 -7.47
CA PHE A 132 -9.80 -7.45 -6.24
C PHE A 132 -9.26 -8.39 -5.15
N ALA A 133 -9.07 -9.67 -5.47
CA ALA A 133 -8.51 -10.64 -4.53
C ALA A 133 -7.09 -10.29 -4.07
N ALA A 134 -6.22 -9.82 -4.97
CA ALA A 134 -4.86 -9.39 -4.62
C ALA A 134 -4.89 -8.16 -3.69
N MET A 135 -5.81 -7.21 -3.92
CA MET A 135 -6.00 -6.05 -3.06
C MET A 135 -6.48 -6.46 -1.67
N LEU A 136 -7.44 -7.38 -1.57
CA LEU A 136 -7.89 -7.90 -0.27
C LEU A 136 -6.77 -8.59 0.50
N LEU A 137 -5.92 -9.37 -0.18
CA LEU A 137 -4.76 -10.00 0.47
C LEU A 137 -3.77 -8.93 0.98
N GLY A 138 -3.51 -7.90 0.18
CA GLY A 138 -2.69 -6.77 0.59
C GLY A 138 -3.25 -6.06 1.83
N SER A 139 -4.55 -5.76 1.83
CA SER A 139 -5.23 -5.19 3.00
C SER A 139 -5.15 -6.10 4.23
N LEU A 140 -5.27 -7.42 4.04
CA LEU A 140 -5.16 -8.38 5.13
C LEU A 140 -3.77 -8.34 5.79
N ILE A 141 -2.70 -8.24 4.99
CA ILE A 141 -1.32 -8.06 5.51
C ILE A 141 -1.21 -6.77 6.31
N ILE A 142 -1.80 -5.67 5.79
CA ILE A 142 -1.81 -4.37 6.47
C ILE A 142 -2.52 -4.48 7.82
N TYR A 143 -3.69 -5.14 7.88
CA TYR A 143 -4.42 -5.33 9.12
C TYR A 143 -3.70 -6.27 10.10
N ALA A 144 -3.12 -7.37 9.62
CA ALA A 144 -2.43 -8.34 10.46
C ALA A 144 -1.30 -7.67 11.27
N ILE A 145 -0.52 -6.79 10.63
CA ILE A 145 0.57 -6.07 11.29
C ILE A 145 0.03 -4.84 12.04
N GLY A 146 -0.83 -4.06 11.40
CA GLY A 146 -1.35 -2.79 11.93
C GLY A 146 -2.20 -2.95 13.18
N VAL A 147 -3.16 -3.88 13.17
CA VAL A 147 -4.05 -4.13 14.32
C VAL A 147 -3.28 -4.74 15.48
N THR A 148 -2.35 -5.66 15.19
CA THR A 148 -1.49 -6.26 16.22
C THR A 148 -0.68 -5.18 16.94
N TRP A 149 -0.02 -4.29 16.18
CA TRP A 149 0.68 -3.15 16.74
C TRP A 149 -0.24 -2.20 17.51
N LEU A 150 -1.42 -1.87 16.97
CA LEU A 150 -2.39 -1.00 17.64
C LEU A 150 -2.79 -1.57 19.01
N GLY A 151 -2.95 -2.89 19.12
CA GLY A 151 -3.20 -3.56 20.39
C GLY A 151 -2.08 -3.32 21.41
N PHE A 152 -0.82 -3.53 21.01
CA PHE A 152 0.34 -3.24 21.86
C PHE A 152 0.42 -1.76 22.24
N ALA A 153 0.23 -0.85 21.27
CA ALA A 153 0.28 0.59 21.48
C ALA A 153 -0.82 1.11 22.41
N LEU A 154 -2.04 0.55 22.33
CA LEU A 154 -3.12 0.87 23.28
C LEU A 154 -2.83 0.30 24.67
N GLY A 155 -2.26 -0.90 24.74
CA GLY A 155 -1.85 -1.53 26.01
C GLY A 155 -0.77 -0.74 26.73
N SER A 156 0.25 -0.26 26.01
CA SER A 156 1.38 0.47 26.61
C SER A 156 0.99 1.81 27.25
N VAL A 157 -0.16 2.37 26.89
CA VAL A 157 -0.69 3.62 27.44
C VAL A 157 -1.96 3.41 28.28
N GLY A 158 -2.29 2.17 28.65
CA GLY A 158 -3.45 1.85 29.49
C GLY A 158 -4.83 2.11 28.83
N ARG A 159 -4.89 2.19 27.49
CA ARG A 159 -6.11 2.46 26.71
C ARG A 159 -6.70 1.23 26.03
N PHE A 160 -6.15 0.04 26.31
CA PHE A 160 -6.68 -1.21 25.77
C PHE A 160 -8.00 -1.57 26.46
N SER A 161 -9.06 -1.73 25.66
CA SER A 161 -10.45 -1.95 26.13
C SER A 161 -11.03 -3.30 25.68
N GLY A 162 -10.15 -4.24 25.31
CA GLY A 162 -10.54 -5.58 24.86
C GLY A 162 -10.48 -5.76 23.34
N LEU A 163 -10.61 -7.02 22.91
CA LEU A 163 -10.42 -7.43 21.52
C LEU A 163 -11.49 -6.85 20.58
N SER A 164 -12.74 -6.79 21.01
CA SER A 164 -13.84 -6.23 20.20
C SER A 164 -13.62 -4.76 19.87
N ALA A 165 -13.23 -3.95 20.87
CA ALA A 165 -12.90 -2.54 20.70
C ALA A 165 -11.66 -2.35 19.80
N LEU A 166 -10.62 -3.17 19.96
CA LEU A 166 -9.44 -3.16 19.11
C LEU A 166 -9.80 -3.46 17.64
N LEU A 167 -10.55 -4.54 17.39
CA LEU A 167 -10.94 -4.92 16.04
C LEU A 167 -11.82 -3.86 15.39
N TYR A 168 -12.76 -3.26 16.14
CA TYR A 168 -13.57 -2.17 15.64
C TYR A 168 -12.73 -0.94 15.26
N ALA A 169 -11.85 -0.51 16.17
CA ALA A 169 -11.00 0.66 16.00
C ALA A 169 -9.92 0.48 14.91
N GLY A 170 -9.42 -0.75 14.74
CA GLY A 170 -8.27 -1.07 13.91
C GLY A 170 -8.59 -1.72 12.56
N MET A 171 -9.80 -2.27 12.37
CA MET A 171 -10.15 -3.04 11.17
C MET A 171 -11.61 -2.83 10.73
N THR A 172 -12.59 -3.12 11.57
CA THR A 172 -14.00 -3.28 11.15
C THR A 172 -14.55 -2.03 10.48
N LYS A 173 -14.29 -0.83 11.02
CA LYS A 173 -14.78 0.44 10.46
C LYS A 173 -14.18 0.77 9.08
N PHE A 174 -13.07 0.13 8.71
CA PHE A 174 -12.36 0.36 7.45
C PHE A 174 -12.77 -0.63 6.35
N LEU A 175 -13.35 -1.78 6.70
CA LEU A 175 -13.62 -2.88 5.77
C LEU A 175 -14.47 -2.43 4.58
N LEU A 176 -15.57 -1.69 4.80
CA LEU A 176 -16.41 -1.21 3.71
C LEU A 176 -15.63 -0.30 2.76
N GLY A 177 -14.85 0.63 3.29
CA GLY A 177 -14.00 1.52 2.50
C GLY A 177 -12.93 0.75 1.72
N ASP A 178 -12.36 -0.30 2.30
CA ASP A 178 -11.37 -1.15 1.64
C ASP A 178 -11.96 -2.03 0.55
N LEU A 179 -13.19 -2.54 0.70
CA LEU A 179 -13.91 -3.21 -0.37
C LEU A 179 -14.14 -2.27 -1.55
N VAL A 180 -14.55 -1.02 -1.28
CA VAL A 180 -14.72 0.00 -2.31
C VAL A 180 -13.39 0.33 -3.00
N LYS A 181 -12.30 0.52 -2.23
CA LYS A 181 -10.96 0.77 -2.79
C LYS A 181 -10.47 -0.41 -3.64
N ALA A 182 -10.68 -1.64 -3.18
CA ALA A 182 -10.33 -2.83 -3.95
C ALA A 182 -11.13 -2.91 -5.26
N ALA A 183 -12.41 -2.55 -5.23
CA ALA A 183 -13.24 -2.46 -6.43
C ALA A 183 -12.75 -1.37 -7.40
N ILE A 184 -12.36 -0.19 -6.89
CA ILE A 184 -11.73 0.88 -7.68
C ILE A 184 -10.43 0.38 -8.32
N ALA A 185 -9.56 -0.29 -7.58
CA ALA A 185 -8.33 -0.85 -8.14
C ALA A 185 -8.62 -1.91 -9.21
N ALA A 186 -9.64 -2.74 -8.99
CA ALA A 186 -10.10 -3.78 -9.91
C ALA A 186 -10.70 -3.25 -11.21
N THR A 187 -11.11 -1.97 -11.26
CA THR A 187 -11.49 -1.31 -12.52
C THR A 187 -10.29 -0.62 -13.15
N LEU A 188 -9.55 0.19 -12.38
CA LEU A 188 -8.46 1.03 -12.89
C LEU A 188 -7.31 0.22 -13.50
N LEU A 189 -6.83 -0.83 -12.84
CA LEU A 189 -5.65 -1.58 -13.30
C LEU A 189 -5.93 -2.35 -14.61
N PRO A 190 -7.02 -3.13 -14.74
CA PRO A 190 -7.33 -3.78 -16.01
C PRO A 190 -7.63 -2.79 -17.13
N MET A 191 -8.26 -1.64 -16.82
CA MET A 191 -8.48 -0.58 -17.81
C MET A 191 -7.17 0.03 -18.31
N ALA A 192 -6.22 0.32 -17.42
CA ALA A 192 -4.90 0.80 -17.81
C ALA A 192 -4.23 -0.16 -18.80
N TRP A 193 -4.32 -1.48 -18.56
CA TRP A 193 -3.81 -2.48 -19.49
C TRP A 193 -4.52 -2.52 -20.84
N ARG A 194 -5.84 -2.23 -20.89
CA ARG A 194 -6.56 -2.13 -22.17
C ARG A 194 -6.10 -0.94 -23.00
N LEU A 195 -5.66 0.15 -22.36
CA LEU A 195 -5.14 1.33 -23.03
C LEU A 195 -3.69 1.13 -23.50
N VAL A 196 -2.85 0.48 -22.70
CA VAL A 196 -1.43 0.23 -23.02
C VAL A 196 -1.24 -0.85 -24.09
N ARG A 197 -2.22 -1.74 -24.28
CA ARG A 197 -2.19 -2.81 -25.30
C ARG A 197 -2.82 -2.42 -26.65
N ARG A 198 -3.34 -1.20 -26.77
CA ARG A 198 -3.76 -0.60 -28.04
C ARG A 198 -2.57 0.11 -28.67
#